data_AF-A0A2D4MVQ0-F1
#
_entry.id   AF-A0A2D4MVQ0-F1
#
_cell.length_a   1.000
_cell.length_b   1.000
_cell.length_c   1.000
_cell.angle_alpha   90.00
_cell.angle_beta   90.00
_cell.angle_gamma   90.00
#
_symmetry.space_group_name_H-M   'P 1'
#
loop_
_entity.id
_entity.type
_entity.pdbx_description
1 polymer ?
#
loop_
_entity_poly.entity_id
_entity_poly.type
_entity_poly.pdbx_seq_one_letter_code
_entity_poly.pdbx_strand_id
1 'polypeptide(L)'
;RQRDMEFDKIHYPHVYDSQAEARKTSAFIGGSKMLLPEAIERENNKMYEEVKIPHSEPMPMGLVEKPVYIKDLDEIGQLAFKGMKRLNRIQSIVFETAYNTNENMLICAPTGAGKTNIAMLTVLHEIRQHVQQGVIKKDEFKIIYVAPMKALAAEMTNYFSKRLEPLGITVKELTGDMQLSKSEILRTQMLVTTPEKWDVVTRKSVGDVALSQLVKLLILDEVHLLHEDRGPVLECLVARSLRLVESTHSMI
;
A
#
# COMPACT_ATOMS: atom_id res chain seq x y z
N ARG A 1 44.47 -14.44 31.15
CA ARG A 1 44.66 -13.01 30.76
C ARG A 1 44.57 -12.93 29.23
N GLN A 2 43.37 -12.98 28.67
CA GLN A 2 43.13 -12.57 27.29
C GLN A 2 43.21 -11.03 27.30
N ARG A 3 44.12 -10.47 26.50
CA ARG A 3 44.18 -9.04 26.25
C ARG A 3 43.09 -8.73 25.24
N ASP A 4 42.07 -8.00 25.65
CA ASP A 4 41.16 -7.32 24.73
C ASP A 4 42.01 -6.33 23.92
N MET A 5 42.26 -6.65 22.65
CA MET A 5 42.86 -5.72 21.72
C MET A 5 41.74 -4.80 21.23
N GLU A 6 41.61 -3.63 21.84
CA GLU A 6 40.87 -2.52 21.23
C GLU A 6 41.61 -2.10 19.97
N PHE A 7 41.10 -2.51 18.81
CA PHE A 7 41.52 -1.95 17.55
C PHE A 7 40.89 -0.56 17.43
N ASP A 8 41.73 0.48 17.49
CA ASP A 8 41.32 1.83 17.09
C ASP A 8 40.82 1.78 15.64
N LYS A 9 39.50 1.94 15.47
CA LYS A 9 38.87 1.93 14.15
C LYS A 9 39.32 3.19 13.40
N ILE A 10 40.23 3.01 12.43
CA ILE A 10 40.72 4.11 11.58
C ILE A 10 39.52 4.71 10.84
N HIS A 11 39.20 5.97 11.14
CA HIS A 11 38.11 6.70 10.51
C HIS A 11 38.63 7.49 9.31
N TYR A 12 38.28 7.07 8.10
CA TYR A 12 38.66 7.74 6.87
C TYR A 12 37.62 8.81 6.50
N PRO A 13 38.03 10.05 6.14
CA PRO A 13 37.11 11.08 5.67
C PRO A 13 36.35 10.58 4.43
N HIS A 14 35.02 10.78 4.40
CA HIS A 14 34.12 10.37 3.31
C HIS A 14 33.99 8.86 3.09
N VAL A 15 34.46 8.03 4.03
CA VAL A 15 34.20 6.59 4.05
C VAL A 15 33.17 6.30 5.12
N TYR A 16 31.93 6.13 4.69
CA TYR A 16 30.82 5.81 5.56
C TYR A 16 30.69 4.29 5.67
N ASP A 17 30.88 3.76 6.87
CA ASP A 17 30.68 2.34 7.18
C ASP A 17 29.17 2.11 7.36
N SER A 18 28.51 1.70 6.28
CA SER A 18 27.06 1.45 6.26
C SER A 18 26.62 0.42 7.30
N GLN A 19 27.50 -0.50 7.70
CA GLN A 19 27.21 -1.48 8.74
C GLN A 19 27.33 -0.88 10.15
N ALA A 20 28.25 0.07 10.36
CA ALA A 20 28.34 0.84 11.61
C ALA A 20 27.21 1.87 11.74
N GLU A 21 26.72 2.45 10.63
CA GLU A 21 25.55 3.32 10.63
C GLU A 21 24.24 2.53 10.78
N ALA A 22 24.05 1.43 10.05
CA ALA A 22 22.85 0.58 10.17
C ALA A 22 22.67 -0.02 11.58
N ARG A 23 23.77 -0.29 12.29
CA ARG A 23 23.74 -0.72 13.71
C ARG A 23 23.29 0.37 14.68
N LYS A 24 23.26 1.65 14.26
CA LYS A 24 22.61 2.73 15.03
C LYS A 24 21.11 2.80 14.76
N THR A 25 20.63 2.18 13.68
CA THR A 25 19.27 2.39 13.14
C THR A 25 18.25 1.37 13.61
N SER A 26 18.64 0.34 14.34
CA SER A 26 17.74 -0.69 14.85
C SER A 26 17.73 -0.76 16.39
N ALA A 27 17.29 0.34 17.01
CA ALA A 27 16.63 0.39 18.33
C ALA A 27 16.53 1.85 18.81
N PHE A 28 15.66 2.65 18.21
CA PHE A 28 15.21 3.91 18.79
C PHE A 28 13.68 3.99 18.72
N ILE A 29 12.99 4.07 19.87
CA ILE A 29 11.68 4.73 19.91
C ILE A 29 11.95 6.24 19.89
N GLY A 30 12.41 6.74 18.74
CA GLY A 30 12.52 8.16 18.38
C GLY A 30 13.06 9.14 19.44
N GLY A 31 13.91 8.73 20.38
CA GLY A 31 14.36 9.61 21.47
C GLY A 31 13.23 10.27 22.29
N SER A 32 12.00 9.73 22.22
CA SER A 32 10.78 10.42 22.66
C SER A 32 10.10 9.66 23.80
N LYS A 33 9.67 10.39 24.83
CA LYS A 33 8.84 9.83 25.91
C LYS A 33 7.51 9.33 25.33
N MET A 34 7.18 8.07 25.57
CA MET A 34 5.88 7.51 25.22
C MET A 34 4.81 8.17 26.09
N LEU A 35 3.99 9.04 25.46
CA LEU A 35 2.81 9.60 26.09
C LEU A 35 1.69 8.58 25.99
N LEU A 36 1.15 8.26 27.15
CA LEU A 36 0.04 7.35 27.31
C LEU A 36 -1.25 8.18 27.50
N PRO A 37 -2.41 7.73 26.94
CA PRO A 37 -3.70 8.37 27.20
C PRO A 37 -3.96 8.65 28.69
N GLU A 38 -4.69 9.74 28.99
CA GLU A 38 -4.85 10.23 30.37
C GLU A 38 -5.56 9.25 31.32
N ALA A 39 -6.43 8.38 30.79
CA ALA A 39 -7.32 7.52 31.57
C ALA A 39 -6.84 6.06 31.71
N ILE A 40 -5.53 5.83 31.79
CA ILE A 40 -4.97 4.47 31.92
C ILE A 40 -4.94 4.02 33.37
N GLU A 41 -5.35 2.77 33.60
CA GLU A 41 -5.14 2.09 34.87
C GLU A 41 -3.87 1.25 34.81
N ARG A 42 -3.02 1.33 35.84
CA ARG A 42 -1.81 0.52 35.94
C ARG A 42 -1.82 -0.28 37.24
N GLU A 43 -1.65 -1.58 37.13
CA GLU A 43 -1.51 -2.49 38.26
C GLU A 43 -0.13 -3.16 38.19
N ASN A 44 0.69 -2.97 39.23
CA ASN A 44 2.04 -3.54 39.28
C ASN A 44 2.17 -4.44 40.51
N ASN A 45 2.55 -5.70 40.30
CA ASN A 45 2.84 -6.66 41.35
C ASN A 45 4.19 -7.36 41.10
N LYS A 46 4.61 -8.24 42.01
CA LYS A 46 5.92 -8.91 41.93
C LYS A 46 6.10 -9.85 40.71
N MET A 47 5.01 -10.22 40.03
CA MET A 47 4.98 -11.18 38.93
C MET A 47 4.80 -10.50 37.57
N TYR A 48 4.07 -9.38 37.50
CA TYR A 48 3.79 -8.64 36.27
C TYR A 48 3.39 -7.18 36.51
N GLU A 49 3.49 -6.39 35.44
CA GLU A 49 2.85 -5.08 35.30
C GLU A 49 1.71 -5.20 34.26
N GLU A 50 0.52 -4.75 34.62
CA GLU A 50 -0.65 -4.66 33.76
C GLU A 50 -1.00 -3.19 33.52
N VAL A 51 -1.25 -2.84 32.25
CA VAL A 51 -1.61 -1.49 31.82
C VAL A 51 -2.91 -1.59 31.01
N LYS A 52 -4.01 -1.07 31.56
CA LYS A 52 -5.33 -1.08 30.91
C LYS A 52 -5.55 0.24 30.17
N ILE A 53 -5.62 0.16 28.84
CA ILE A 53 -5.88 1.31 27.97
C ILE A 53 -7.38 1.34 27.62
N PRO A 54 -8.12 2.39 27.99
CA PRO A 54 -9.55 2.48 27.65
C PRO A 54 -9.75 2.66 26.15
N HIS A 55 -10.93 2.29 25.67
CA HIS A 55 -11.30 2.54 24.27
C HIS A 55 -11.44 4.05 24.02
N SER A 56 -11.03 4.51 22.83
CA SER A 56 -11.21 5.90 22.44
C SER A 56 -12.67 6.18 22.09
N GLU A 57 -13.20 7.31 22.55
CA GLU A 57 -14.50 7.79 22.08
C GLU A 57 -14.41 8.21 20.60
N PRO A 58 -15.41 7.88 19.77
CA PRO A 58 -15.41 8.29 18.38
C PRO A 58 -15.50 9.82 18.30
N MET A 59 -14.65 10.44 17.48
CA MET A 59 -14.71 11.88 17.28
C MET A 59 -16.12 12.32 16.85
N PRO A 60 -16.63 13.47 17.33
CA PRO A 60 -17.89 14.01 16.83
C PRO A 60 -17.81 14.25 15.32
N MET A 61 -18.94 14.13 14.63
CA MET A 61 -19.03 14.44 13.20
C MET A 61 -18.74 15.93 12.99
N GLY A 62 -17.76 16.25 12.15
CA GLY A 62 -17.47 17.63 11.78
C GLY A 62 -18.60 18.25 10.95
N LEU A 63 -18.73 19.58 10.97
CA LEU A 63 -19.79 20.34 10.28
C LEU A 63 -19.89 20.08 8.76
N VAL A 64 -18.81 19.59 8.14
CA VAL A 64 -18.67 19.42 6.67
C VAL A 64 -18.69 17.94 6.26
N GLU A 65 -18.81 17.01 7.20
CA GLU A 65 -18.73 15.57 6.91
C GLU A 65 -20.07 15.04 6.37
N LYS A 66 -20.14 14.86 5.05
CA LYS A 66 -21.30 14.26 4.37
C LYS A 66 -21.03 12.78 4.08
N PRO A 67 -21.92 11.86 4.49
CA PRO A 67 -21.79 10.46 4.13
C PRO A 67 -22.03 10.27 2.63
N VAL A 68 -21.19 9.47 1.98
CA VAL A 68 -21.36 9.11 0.57
C VAL A 68 -22.17 7.82 0.47
N TYR A 69 -23.33 7.87 -0.20
CA TYR A 69 -24.16 6.70 -0.42
C TYR A 69 -23.81 6.01 -1.74
N ILE A 70 -23.86 4.67 -1.76
CA ILE A 70 -23.51 3.90 -2.96
C ILE A 70 -24.44 4.23 -4.13
N LYS A 71 -25.71 4.52 -3.87
CA LYS A 71 -26.69 4.95 -4.89
C LYS A 71 -26.32 6.25 -5.62
N ASP A 72 -25.44 7.06 -5.03
CA ASP A 72 -25.02 8.35 -5.58
C ASP A 72 -23.73 8.22 -6.41
N LEU A 73 -23.10 7.02 -6.45
CA LEU A 73 -21.98 6.71 -7.34
C LEU A 73 -22.49 6.44 -8.76
N ASP A 74 -21.58 6.44 -9.73
CA ASP A 74 -21.90 5.99 -11.09
C ASP A 74 -22.15 4.47 -11.17
N GLU A 75 -22.54 3.99 -12.35
CA GLU A 75 -22.86 2.58 -12.57
C GLU A 75 -21.69 1.63 -12.21
N ILE A 76 -20.46 2.03 -12.53
CA ILE A 76 -19.25 1.25 -12.24
C ILE A 76 -19.03 1.15 -10.72
N GLY A 77 -19.15 2.28 -10.01
CA GLY A 77 -19.08 2.34 -8.56
C GLY A 77 -20.17 1.51 -7.88
N GLN A 78 -21.41 1.62 -8.34
CA GLN A 78 -22.54 0.86 -7.82
C GLN A 78 -22.37 -0.65 -7.98
N LEU A 79 -21.84 -1.10 -9.13
CA LEU A 79 -21.57 -2.52 -9.39
C LEU A 79 -20.49 -3.06 -8.45
N ALA A 80 -19.38 -2.34 -8.31
CA ALA A 80 -18.26 -2.78 -7.46
C ALA A 80 -18.64 -2.82 -5.96
N PHE A 81 -19.42 -1.84 -5.49
CA PHE A 81 -19.87 -1.77 -4.10
C PHE A 81 -21.25 -2.41 -3.87
N LYS A 82 -21.68 -3.32 -4.75
CA LYS A 82 -22.94 -4.06 -4.58
C LYS A 82 -23.03 -4.69 -3.18
N GLY A 83 -24.19 -4.53 -2.55
CA GLY A 83 -24.47 -4.97 -1.19
C GLY A 83 -24.13 -3.96 -0.09
N MET A 84 -23.47 -2.84 -0.42
CA MET A 84 -23.20 -1.75 0.52
C MET A 84 -24.22 -0.61 0.33
N LYS A 85 -24.65 0.00 1.44
CA LYS A 85 -25.58 1.15 1.41
C LYS A 85 -24.85 2.48 1.32
N ARG A 86 -23.72 2.60 2.03
CA ARG A 86 -22.89 3.80 2.12
C ARG A 86 -21.44 3.44 2.40
N LEU A 87 -20.54 4.35 2.06
CA LEU A 87 -19.16 4.33 2.51
C LEU A 87 -19.09 4.65 4.02
N ASN A 88 -18.06 4.16 4.70
CA ASN A 88 -17.81 4.55 6.09
C ASN A 88 -17.30 6.00 6.17
N ARG A 89 -17.10 6.51 7.39
CA ARG A 89 -16.70 7.90 7.61
C ARG A 89 -15.37 8.26 6.90
N ILE A 90 -14.33 7.46 7.11
CA ILE A 90 -13.00 7.73 6.53
C ILE A 90 -13.05 7.62 5.01
N GLN A 91 -13.73 6.60 4.47
CA GLN A 91 -13.95 6.43 3.03
C GLN A 91 -14.72 7.60 2.42
N SER A 92 -15.72 8.15 3.12
CA SER A 92 -16.49 9.31 2.65
C SER A 92 -15.65 10.58 2.63
N ILE A 93 -14.78 10.79 3.63
CA ILE A 93 -13.88 11.95 3.71
C ILE A 93 -12.91 11.96 2.53
N VAL A 94 -12.33 10.81 2.19
CA VAL A 94 -11.33 10.70 1.12
C VAL A 94 -11.93 10.42 -0.26
N PHE A 95 -13.26 10.30 -0.35
CA PHE A 95 -13.95 9.88 -1.57
C PHE A 95 -13.61 10.78 -2.76
N GLU A 96 -13.62 12.10 -2.57
CA GLU A 96 -13.37 13.04 -3.65
C GLU A 96 -11.98 12.83 -4.25
N THR A 97 -10.94 12.78 -3.40
CA THR A 97 -9.58 12.54 -3.86
C THR A 97 -9.42 11.14 -4.47
N ALA A 98 -9.95 10.10 -3.82
CA ALA A 98 -9.76 8.72 -4.24
C ALA A 98 -10.53 8.33 -5.50
N TYR A 99 -11.70 8.95 -5.75
CA TYR A 99 -12.63 8.53 -6.79
C TYR A 99 -12.73 9.51 -7.96
N ASN A 100 -12.32 10.77 -7.79
CA ASN A 100 -12.48 11.82 -8.80
C ASN A 100 -11.17 12.53 -9.19
N THR A 101 -10.02 12.17 -8.60
CA THR A 101 -8.72 12.83 -8.88
C THR A 101 -7.60 11.84 -9.12
N ASN A 102 -6.53 12.30 -9.79
CA ASN A 102 -5.29 11.55 -10.03
C ASN A 102 -4.19 11.89 -9.02
N GLU A 103 -4.54 12.48 -7.88
CA GLU A 103 -3.56 12.90 -6.88
C GLU A 103 -2.98 11.69 -6.13
N ASN A 104 -1.69 11.75 -5.81
CA ASN A 104 -1.05 10.75 -4.96
C ASN A 104 -1.61 10.84 -3.53
N MET A 105 -1.96 9.70 -2.94
CA MET A 105 -2.63 9.64 -1.64
C MET A 105 -1.81 8.86 -0.60
N LEU A 106 -1.74 9.41 0.62
CA LEU A 106 -1.25 8.71 1.80
C LEU A 106 -2.36 8.62 2.84
N ILE A 107 -2.79 7.40 3.17
CA ILE A 107 -3.86 7.15 4.14
C ILE A 107 -3.31 6.54 5.42
N CYS A 108 -3.19 7.37 6.46
CA CYS A 108 -2.80 6.95 7.80
C CYS A 108 -4.06 6.65 8.63
N ALA A 109 -4.52 5.40 8.59
CA ALA A 109 -5.70 4.95 9.31
C ALA A 109 -5.44 3.61 10.03
N PRO A 110 -6.07 3.37 11.19
CA PRO A 110 -5.87 2.14 11.95
C PRO A 110 -6.35 0.90 11.17
N THR A 111 -5.84 -0.28 11.54
CA THR A 111 -6.29 -1.54 10.98
C THR A 111 -7.80 -1.72 11.19
N GLY A 112 -8.52 -2.19 10.17
CA GLY A 112 -9.98 -2.30 10.20
C GLY A 112 -10.74 -1.01 9.88
N ALA A 113 -10.05 0.13 9.67
CA ALA A 113 -10.68 1.39 9.25
C ALA A 113 -11.27 1.36 7.82
N GLY A 114 -11.04 0.28 7.08
CA GLY A 114 -11.56 0.10 5.72
C GLY A 114 -10.67 0.65 4.61
N LYS A 115 -9.34 0.63 4.80
CA LYS A 115 -8.33 1.02 3.79
C LYS A 115 -8.52 0.30 2.45
N THR A 116 -8.89 -0.98 2.49
CA THR A 116 -9.14 -1.80 1.27
C THR A 116 -10.23 -1.23 0.37
N ASN A 117 -11.28 -0.63 0.92
CA ASN A 117 -12.32 0.02 0.10
C ASN A 117 -11.85 1.37 -0.44
N ILE A 118 -10.94 2.06 0.24
CA ILE A 118 -10.30 3.27 -0.28
C ILE A 118 -9.44 2.90 -1.49
N ALA A 119 -8.66 1.82 -1.39
CA ALA A 119 -7.96 1.23 -2.52
C ALA A 119 -8.92 0.82 -3.66
N MET A 120 -10.09 0.25 -3.35
CA MET A 120 -11.10 -0.02 -4.38
C MET A 120 -11.59 1.25 -5.09
N LEU A 121 -11.76 2.37 -4.37
CA LEU A 121 -12.16 3.63 -5.00
C LEU A 121 -11.13 4.10 -6.04
N THR A 122 -9.84 4.05 -5.71
CA THR A 122 -8.77 4.43 -6.66
C THR A 122 -8.69 3.47 -7.84
N VAL A 123 -8.89 2.17 -7.61
CA VAL A 123 -8.99 1.16 -8.69
C VAL A 123 -10.13 1.48 -9.65
N LEU A 124 -11.30 1.85 -9.13
CA LEU A 124 -12.46 2.17 -9.96
C LEU A 124 -12.28 3.48 -10.71
N HIS A 125 -11.67 4.49 -10.09
CA HIS A 125 -11.29 5.72 -10.76
C HIS A 125 -10.37 5.44 -11.96
N GLU A 126 -9.37 4.59 -11.78
CA GLU A 126 -8.45 4.21 -12.86
C GLU A 126 -9.15 3.46 -14.00
N ILE A 127 -10.07 2.54 -13.68
CA ILE A 127 -10.89 1.85 -14.68
C ILE A 127 -11.76 2.85 -15.45
N ARG A 128 -12.37 3.84 -14.78
CA ARG A 128 -13.25 4.86 -15.39
C ARG A 128 -12.52 5.71 -16.42
N GLN A 129 -11.24 6.01 -16.21
CA GLN A 129 -10.42 6.76 -17.17
C GLN A 129 -10.23 6.01 -18.49
N HIS A 130 -10.38 4.68 -18.48
CA HIS A 130 -10.20 3.82 -19.65
C HIS A 130 -11.52 3.31 -20.24
N VAL A 131 -12.64 3.97 -19.94
CA VAL A 131 -13.95 3.69 -20.56
C VAL A 131 -14.12 4.56 -21.80
N GLN A 132 -14.25 3.91 -22.96
CA GLN A 132 -14.53 4.59 -24.23
C GLN A 132 -15.80 3.99 -24.84
N GLN A 133 -16.79 4.84 -25.15
CA GLN A 133 -18.07 4.42 -25.74
C GLN A 133 -18.78 3.30 -24.96
N GLY A 134 -18.67 3.30 -23.63
CA GLY A 134 -19.28 2.28 -22.75
C GLY A 134 -18.50 0.96 -22.66
N VAL A 135 -17.32 0.87 -23.26
CA VAL A 135 -16.45 -0.31 -23.20
C VAL A 135 -15.16 0.01 -22.48
N ILE A 136 -14.78 -0.83 -21.51
CA ILE A 136 -13.51 -0.73 -20.79
C ILE A 136 -12.37 -1.22 -21.69
N LYS A 137 -11.38 -0.37 -21.95
CA LYS A 137 -10.17 -0.69 -22.73
C LYS A 137 -9.15 -1.44 -21.86
N LYS A 138 -9.39 -2.74 -21.68
CA LYS A 138 -8.62 -3.62 -20.78
C LYS A 138 -7.12 -3.79 -21.11
N ASP A 139 -6.70 -3.39 -22.30
CA ASP A 139 -5.31 -3.51 -22.76
C ASP A 139 -4.51 -2.21 -22.59
N GLU A 140 -5.15 -1.11 -22.16
CA GLU A 140 -4.53 0.23 -22.05
C GLU A 140 -3.95 0.52 -20.65
N PHE A 141 -4.30 -0.27 -19.64
CA PHE A 141 -3.89 -0.03 -18.26
C PHE A 141 -3.60 -1.31 -17.48
N LYS A 142 -2.81 -1.15 -16.41
CA LYS A 142 -2.55 -2.13 -15.37
C LYS A 142 -2.47 -1.48 -14.00
N ILE A 143 -2.97 -2.22 -13.01
CA ILE A 143 -3.02 -1.82 -11.62
C ILE A 143 -2.17 -2.80 -10.82
N ILE A 144 -1.27 -2.28 -9.99
CA ILE A 144 -0.40 -3.09 -9.14
C ILE A 144 -0.78 -2.85 -7.68
N TYR A 145 -1.19 -3.90 -6.99
CA TYR A 145 -1.42 -3.90 -5.55
C TYR A 145 -0.29 -4.65 -4.86
N VAL A 146 0.48 -3.94 -4.04
CA VAL A 146 1.59 -4.51 -3.28
C VAL A 146 1.11 -4.76 -1.85
N ALA A 147 0.93 -6.04 -1.51
CA ALA A 147 0.56 -6.47 -0.18
C ALA A 147 1.81 -6.82 0.66
N PRO A 148 1.79 -6.57 1.98
CA PRO A 148 2.91 -6.86 2.87
C PRO A 148 3.28 -8.35 2.89
N MET A 149 2.29 -9.25 2.87
CA MET A 149 2.52 -10.69 3.04
C MET A 149 1.79 -11.50 1.97
N LYS A 150 2.30 -12.71 1.66
CA LYS A 150 1.68 -13.62 0.67
C LYS A 150 0.24 -14.00 1.03
N ALA A 151 -0.03 -14.29 2.31
CA ALA A 151 -1.39 -14.63 2.76
C ALA A 151 -2.38 -13.48 2.48
N LEU A 152 -1.96 -12.24 2.77
CA LEU A 152 -2.78 -11.06 2.50
C LEU A 152 -2.90 -10.80 0.99
N ALA A 153 -1.86 -11.07 0.19
CA ALA A 153 -1.94 -10.99 -1.27
C ALA A 153 -3.01 -11.95 -1.84
N ALA A 154 -3.06 -13.20 -1.37
CA ALA A 154 -4.07 -14.17 -1.78
C ALA A 154 -5.49 -13.73 -1.36
N GLU A 155 -5.64 -13.22 -0.13
CA GLU A 155 -6.91 -12.68 0.35
C GLU A 155 -7.38 -11.49 -0.50
N MET A 156 -6.49 -10.53 -0.77
CA MET A 156 -6.79 -9.35 -1.58
C MET A 156 -7.08 -9.73 -3.03
N THR A 157 -6.36 -10.71 -3.60
CA THR A 157 -6.67 -11.24 -4.95
C THR A 157 -8.11 -11.74 -5.02
N ASN A 158 -8.54 -12.52 -4.03
CA ASN A 158 -9.91 -13.04 -3.96
C ASN A 158 -10.93 -11.90 -3.76
N TYR A 159 -10.60 -10.92 -2.92
CA TYR A 159 -11.44 -9.76 -2.66
C TYR A 159 -11.67 -8.92 -3.93
N PHE A 160 -10.59 -8.49 -4.59
CA PHE A 160 -10.66 -7.69 -5.81
C PHE A 160 -11.27 -8.47 -6.96
N SER A 161 -10.95 -9.76 -7.12
CA SER A 161 -11.57 -10.61 -8.16
C SER A 161 -13.09 -10.60 -8.06
N LYS A 162 -13.66 -10.84 -6.87
CA LYS A 162 -15.12 -10.87 -6.66
C LYS A 162 -15.77 -9.51 -6.90
N ARG A 163 -15.09 -8.43 -6.51
CA ARG A 163 -15.61 -7.06 -6.60
C ARG A 163 -15.57 -6.52 -8.03
N LEU A 164 -14.57 -6.93 -8.81
CA LEU A 164 -14.32 -6.43 -10.17
C LEU A 164 -14.82 -7.40 -11.26
N GLU A 165 -15.24 -8.61 -10.90
CA GLU A 165 -15.87 -9.59 -11.81
C GLU A 165 -17.03 -9.01 -12.63
N PRO A 166 -17.97 -8.19 -12.06
CA PRO A 166 -19.05 -7.58 -12.84
C PRO A 166 -18.57 -6.65 -13.96
N LEU A 167 -17.35 -6.10 -13.84
CA LEU A 167 -16.71 -5.24 -14.83
C LEU A 167 -15.86 -6.05 -15.83
N GLY A 168 -15.78 -7.37 -15.66
CA GLY A 168 -14.96 -8.27 -16.46
C GLY A 168 -13.45 -8.03 -16.30
N ILE A 169 -13.02 -7.43 -15.20
CA ILE A 169 -11.61 -7.14 -14.90
C ILE A 169 -10.98 -8.39 -14.31
N THR A 170 -9.83 -8.79 -14.87
CA THR A 170 -9.10 -9.97 -14.40
C THR A 170 -8.05 -9.55 -13.38
N VAL A 171 -8.10 -10.19 -12.21
CA VAL A 171 -7.14 -10.01 -11.11
C VAL A 171 -6.36 -11.30 -10.92
N LYS A 172 -5.03 -11.22 -10.79
CA LYS A 172 -4.17 -12.38 -10.50
C LYS A 172 -3.16 -12.08 -9.41
N GLU A 173 -2.86 -13.13 -8.64
CA GLU A 173 -1.75 -13.13 -7.71
C GLU A 173 -0.44 -13.37 -8.45
N LEU A 174 0.60 -12.61 -8.08
CA LEU A 174 1.98 -12.80 -8.51
C LEU A 174 2.87 -12.76 -7.27
N THR A 175 2.98 -13.86 -6.54
CA THR A 175 3.83 -13.96 -5.34
C THR A 175 4.72 -15.19 -5.36
N GLY A 176 5.78 -15.18 -4.54
CA GLY A 176 6.69 -16.32 -4.39
C GLY A 176 7.21 -16.85 -5.73
N ASP A 177 7.08 -18.17 -5.91
CA ASP A 177 7.55 -18.88 -7.09
C ASP A 177 6.56 -18.87 -8.25
N MET A 178 5.39 -18.23 -8.11
CA MET A 178 4.46 -18.10 -9.23
C MET A 178 5.14 -17.38 -10.39
N GLN A 179 5.05 -18.00 -11.55
CA GLN A 179 5.44 -17.44 -12.83
C GLN A 179 4.20 -17.37 -13.69
N LEU A 180 3.81 -16.14 -14.04
CA LEU A 180 2.81 -15.92 -15.07
C LEU A 180 3.53 -15.81 -16.40
N SER A 181 3.00 -16.46 -17.43
CA SER A 181 3.45 -16.26 -18.80
C SER A 181 3.14 -14.83 -19.26
N LYS A 182 3.90 -14.33 -20.24
CA LYS A 182 3.67 -12.99 -20.80
C LYS A 182 2.23 -12.79 -21.28
N SER A 183 1.62 -13.82 -21.88
CA SER A 183 0.23 -13.80 -22.33
C SER A 183 -0.77 -13.69 -21.18
N GLU A 184 -0.53 -14.37 -20.05
CA GLU A 184 -1.37 -14.25 -18.85
C GLU A 184 -1.26 -12.86 -18.23
N ILE A 185 -0.05 -12.30 -18.15
CA ILE A 185 0.18 -10.95 -17.63
C ILE A 185 -0.54 -9.91 -18.51
N LEU A 186 -0.45 -10.04 -19.83
CA LEU A 186 -1.13 -9.12 -20.76
C LEU A 186 -2.65 -9.15 -20.58
N ARG A 187 -3.25 -10.34 -20.46
CA ARG A 187 -4.70 -10.51 -20.25
C ARG A 187 -5.20 -10.05 -18.88
N THR A 188 -4.31 -9.86 -17.91
CA THR A 188 -4.64 -9.45 -16.55
C THR A 188 -4.54 -7.93 -16.41
N GLN A 189 -5.54 -7.29 -15.80
CA GLN A 189 -5.55 -5.84 -15.58
C GLN A 189 -5.02 -5.48 -14.19
N MET A 190 -5.23 -6.33 -13.19
CA MET A 190 -4.75 -6.08 -11.83
C MET A 190 -3.85 -7.22 -11.34
N LEU A 191 -2.65 -6.88 -10.88
CA LEU A 191 -1.72 -7.82 -10.25
C LEU A 191 -1.61 -7.52 -8.76
N VAL A 192 -1.81 -8.55 -7.95
CA VAL A 192 -1.58 -8.50 -6.50
C VAL A 192 -0.27 -9.22 -6.19
N THR A 193 0.68 -8.53 -5.58
CA THR A 193 2.06 -9.01 -5.43
C THR A 193 2.67 -8.61 -4.08
N THR A 194 3.89 -9.06 -3.82
CA THR A 194 4.69 -8.60 -2.66
C THR A 194 5.76 -7.62 -3.11
N PRO A 195 6.30 -6.77 -2.21
CA PRO A 195 7.37 -5.84 -2.53
C PRO A 195 8.56 -6.50 -3.25
N GLU A 196 9.02 -7.66 -2.74
CA GLU A 196 10.17 -8.38 -3.29
C GLU A 196 9.91 -8.88 -4.70
N LYS A 197 8.71 -9.44 -4.92
CA LYS A 197 8.36 -10.01 -6.21
C LYS A 197 8.23 -8.91 -7.25
N TRP A 198 7.62 -7.77 -6.89
CA TRP A 198 7.54 -6.61 -7.78
C TRP A 198 8.91 -5.99 -8.06
N ASP A 199 9.81 -5.97 -7.07
CA ASP A 199 11.18 -5.49 -7.26
C ASP A 199 11.93 -6.37 -8.27
N VAL A 200 11.76 -7.69 -8.21
CA VAL A 200 12.35 -8.61 -9.19
C VAL A 200 11.77 -8.40 -10.59
N VAL A 201 10.45 -8.21 -10.72
CA VAL A 201 9.79 -7.99 -12.02
C VAL A 201 10.30 -6.70 -12.67
N THR A 202 10.32 -5.61 -11.92
CA THR A 202 10.73 -4.30 -12.44
C THR A 202 12.24 -4.18 -12.71
N ARG A 203 13.08 -5.11 -12.21
CA ARG A 203 14.51 -5.19 -12.53
C ARG A 203 14.84 -5.96 -13.82
N LYS A 204 13.95 -6.82 -14.33
CA LYS A 204 14.22 -7.63 -15.54
C LYS A 204 13.96 -6.82 -16.82
N SER A 205 14.92 -5.96 -17.16
CA SER A 205 14.83 -4.89 -18.17
C SER A 205 14.55 -5.31 -19.63
N VAL A 206 14.61 -6.60 -19.99
CA VAL A 206 14.70 -7.02 -21.40
C VAL A 206 13.35 -7.47 -22.00
N GLY A 207 12.25 -7.36 -21.25
CA GLY A 207 10.91 -7.70 -21.77
C GLY A 207 9.72 -6.99 -21.13
N ASP A 208 9.92 -6.34 -19.97
CA ASP A 208 8.83 -5.80 -19.12
C ASP A 208 8.74 -4.26 -19.14
N VAL A 209 9.48 -3.57 -20.02
CA VAL A 209 9.30 -2.13 -20.24
C VAL A 209 7.87 -1.83 -20.69
N ALA A 210 7.33 -2.67 -21.58
CA ALA A 210 5.94 -2.58 -22.01
C ALA A 210 4.95 -2.78 -20.85
N LEU A 211 5.27 -3.66 -19.89
CA LEU A 211 4.44 -3.84 -18.71
C LEU A 211 4.44 -2.58 -17.85
N SER A 212 5.63 -2.03 -17.60
CA SER A 212 5.83 -0.86 -16.74
C SER A 212 5.16 0.40 -17.30
N GLN A 213 5.10 0.54 -18.63
CA GLN A 213 4.40 1.64 -19.31
C GLN A 213 2.87 1.54 -19.22
N LEU A 214 2.34 0.32 -19.09
CA LEU A 214 0.92 0.07 -18.91
C LEU A 214 0.49 0.25 -17.45
N VAL A 215 1.41 0.28 -16.48
CA VAL A 215 1.05 0.54 -15.09
C VAL A 215 0.55 1.98 -14.97
N LYS A 216 -0.67 2.16 -14.46
CA LYS A 216 -1.35 3.45 -14.25
C LYS A 216 -1.85 3.65 -12.82
N LEU A 217 -1.57 2.68 -11.94
CA LEU A 217 -1.88 2.78 -10.53
C LEU A 217 -1.00 1.79 -9.75
N LEU A 218 -0.29 2.31 -8.76
CA LEU A 218 0.49 1.53 -7.79
C LEU A 218 -0.05 1.77 -6.38
N ILE A 219 -0.58 0.72 -5.76
CA ILE A 219 -1.09 0.74 -4.39
C ILE A 219 -0.10 0.00 -3.49
N LEU A 220 0.45 0.70 -2.50
CA LEU A 220 1.32 0.12 -1.48
C LEU A 220 0.54 -0.04 -0.19
N ASP A 221 0.13 -1.27 0.11
CA ASP A 221 -0.56 -1.59 1.35
C ASP A 221 0.44 -1.77 2.49
N GLU A 222 0.06 -1.31 3.68
CA GLU A 222 0.90 -1.29 4.87
C GLU A 222 2.30 -0.67 4.65
N VAL A 223 2.34 0.55 4.09
CA VAL A 223 3.59 1.30 3.86
C VAL A 223 4.42 1.55 5.14
N HIS A 224 3.85 1.37 6.32
CA HIS A 224 4.59 1.43 7.59
C HIS A 224 5.71 0.38 7.68
N LEU A 225 5.67 -0.66 6.83
CA LEU A 225 6.79 -1.60 6.62
C LEU A 225 8.12 -0.93 6.21
N LEU A 226 8.10 0.35 5.84
CA LEU A 226 9.32 1.15 5.66
C LEU A 226 10.26 1.12 6.88
N HIS A 227 9.72 0.92 8.10
CA HIS A 227 10.52 0.82 9.33
C HIS A 227 11.05 -0.59 9.63
N GLU A 228 10.74 -1.59 8.79
CA GLU A 228 11.22 -2.96 8.96
C GLU A 228 12.40 -3.26 8.02
N ASP A 229 13.01 -4.44 8.16
CA ASP A 229 14.09 -4.91 7.29
C ASP A 229 13.73 -4.94 5.80
N ARG A 230 12.43 -4.90 5.48
CA ARG A 230 11.88 -4.88 4.12
C ARG A 230 11.67 -3.47 3.57
N GLY A 231 11.85 -2.43 4.39
CA GLY A 231 11.72 -1.02 3.99
C GLY A 231 12.56 -0.62 2.78
N PRO A 232 13.86 -1.03 2.68
CA PRO A 232 14.68 -0.71 1.52
C PRO A 232 14.11 -1.19 0.18
N VAL A 233 13.35 -2.29 0.18
CA VAL A 233 12.69 -2.80 -1.05
C VAL A 233 11.57 -1.87 -1.49
N LEU A 234 10.74 -1.41 -0.54
CA LEU A 234 9.68 -0.44 -0.81
C LEU A 234 10.26 0.90 -1.30
N GLU A 235 11.33 1.38 -0.67
CA GLU A 235 12.03 2.60 -1.12
C GLU A 235 12.54 2.47 -2.55
N CYS A 236 13.18 1.34 -2.88
CA CYS A 236 13.66 1.05 -4.23
C CYS A 236 12.52 1.04 -5.25
N LEU A 237 11.36 0.47 -4.89
CA LEU A 237 10.18 0.44 -5.75
C LEU A 237 9.66 1.85 -6.03
N VAL A 238 9.45 2.66 -4.98
CA VAL A 238 8.93 4.03 -5.13
C VAL A 238 9.91 4.89 -5.92
N ALA A 239 11.21 4.86 -5.58
CA ALA A 239 12.24 5.62 -6.28
C ALA A 239 12.32 5.25 -7.76
N ARG A 240 12.19 3.96 -8.10
CA ARG A 240 12.18 3.49 -9.48
C ARG A 240 10.93 3.94 -10.24
N SER A 241 9.76 3.84 -9.62
CA SER A 241 8.50 4.31 -10.21
C SER A 241 8.54 5.81 -10.50
N LEU A 242 8.97 6.63 -9.53
CA LEU A 242 9.11 8.08 -9.71
C LEU A 242 10.08 8.43 -10.84
N ARG A 243 11.25 7.77 -10.87
CA ARG A 243 12.22 7.98 -11.95
C ARG A 243 11.67 7.55 -13.32
N LEU A 244 10.86 6.49 -13.36
CA LEU A 244 10.23 6.04 -14.61
C LEU A 244 9.22 7.08 -15.11
N VAL A 245 8.37 7.62 -14.22
CA VAL A 245 7.43 8.71 -14.53
C VAL A 245 8.17 9.91 -15.11
N GLU A 246 9.24 10.36 -14.45
CA GLU A 246 10.08 11.48 -14.93
C GLU A 246 10.66 11.20 -16.32
N SER A 247 11.18 9.99 -16.55
CA SER A 247 11.80 9.63 -17.82
C SER A 247 10.82 9.45 -18.98
N THR A 248 9.57 9.09 -18.69
CA THR A 248 8.54 8.78 -19.69
C THR A 248 7.56 9.93 -19.92
N HIS A 249 7.59 10.97 -19.07
CA HIS A 249 6.62 12.09 -19.07
C HIS A 249 5.15 11.64 -19.04
N SER A 250 4.87 10.41 -18.60
CA SER A 250 3.53 9.86 -18.43
C SER A 250 3.29 9.67 -16.94
N MET A 251 2.25 10.30 -16.40
CA MET A 251 1.84 10.03 -15.02
C MET A 251 1.35 8.58 -14.91
N ILE A 252 1.78 7.93 -13.83
CA ILE A 252 1.37 6.61 -13.35
C ILE A 252 0.55 6.83 -12.09
#